data_AF-A0A2G2BA53-F1
#
_entry.id   AF-A0A2G2BA53-F1
#
_cell.length_a   1.000
_cell.length_b   1.000
_cell.length_c   1.000
_cell.angle_alpha   90.00
_cell.angle_beta   90.00
_cell.angle_gamma   90.00
#
_symmetry.space_group_name_H-M   'P 1'
#
loop_
_entity.id
_entity.type
_entity.pdbx_description
1 polymer ?
#
loop_
_entity_poly.entity_id
_entity_poly.type
_entity_poly.pdbx_seq_one_letter_code
_entity_poly.pdbx_strand_id
1 'polypeptide(L)'
;MGAIEAVALGLADAAYGHSRAGFDAETATRAQALAADSSTLMAAKRARRAADEARKPLAQYRAEELARMKRNFYGFDPSYHVARYNFVYKICKSRTPVTLARHRDKRLCQTQRNAS
;
A
#
# COMPACT_ATOMS: atom_id res chain seq x y z
N MET A 1 -4.56 -8.11 -5.55
CA MET A 1 -5.14 -8.10 -4.20
C MET A 1 -6.51 -7.46 -4.26
N GLY A 2 -7.52 -8.08 -3.65
CA GLY A 2 -8.87 -7.52 -3.51
C GLY A 2 -9.11 -6.92 -2.11
N ALA A 3 -10.22 -6.21 -1.92
CA ALA A 3 -10.57 -5.61 -0.62
C ALA A 3 -10.73 -6.64 0.51
N ILE A 4 -11.35 -7.80 0.22
CA ILE A 4 -11.52 -8.90 1.18
C ILE A 4 -10.15 -9.45 1.62
N GLU A 5 -9.21 -9.59 0.69
CA GLU A 5 -7.86 -10.07 0.97
C GLU A 5 -7.08 -9.06 1.83
N ALA A 6 -7.26 -7.75 1.60
CA ALA A 6 -6.66 -6.72 2.44
C ALA A 6 -7.16 -6.78 3.90
N VAL A 7 -8.44 -7.11 4.11
CA VAL A 7 -9.00 -7.33 5.46
C VAL A 7 -8.40 -8.58 6.10
N ALA A 8 -8.31 -9.69 5.36
CA ALA A 8 -7.70 -10.92 5.86
C ALA A 8 -6.23 -10.75 6.26
N LEU A 9 -5.50 -9.84 5.60
CA LEU A 9 -4.11 -9.50 5.91
C LEU A 9 -3.96 -8.42 7.00
N GLY A 10 -5.06 -7.87 7.53
CA GLY A 10 -5.03 -6.79 8.52
C GLY A 10 -4.56 -5.44 7.98
N LEU A 11 -4.59 -5.24 6.66
CA LEU A 11 -4.27 -3.96 6.01
C LEU A 11 -5.46 -2.99 6.03
N ALA A 12 -6.67 -3.51 6.16
CA ALA A 12 -7.92 -2.75 6.27
C ALA A 12 -8.81 -3.38 7.34
N ASP A 13 -9.65 -2.57 8.00
CA ASP A 13 -10.50 -3.05 9.09
C ASP A 13 -11.77 -3.80 8.59
N ALA A 14 -12.31 -3.41 7.43
CA ALA A 14 -13.50 -4.02 6.84
C ALA A 14 -13.62 -3.73 5.34
N ALA A 15 -14.39 -4.55 4.63
CA ALA A 15 -14.75 -4.37 3.22
C ALA A 15 -16.27 -4.48 3.09
N TYR A 16 -16.91 -3.43 2.59
CA TYR A 16 -18.37 -3.34 2.46
C TYR A 16 -18.75 -2.39 1.30
N GLY A 17 -20.03 -2.39 0.92
CA GLY A 17 -20.55 -1.58 -0.18
C GLY A 17 -20.29 -2.22 -1.56
N HIS A 18 -21.35 -2.36 -2.36
CA HIS A 18 -21.27 -2.84 -3.74
C HIS A 18 -21.25 -1.69 -4.76
N SER A 19 -21.36 -0.45 -4.29
CA SER A 19 -21.28 0.78 -5.07
C SER A 19 -20.64 1.88 -4.24
N ARG A 20 -20.17 2.95 -4.89
CA ARG A 20 -19.61 4.11 -4.20
C ARG A 20 -20.62 4.71 -3.20
N ALA A 21 -21.86 4.92 -3.63
CA ALA A 21 -22.91 5.47 -2.78
C ALA A 21 -23.21 4.56 -1.58
N GLY A 22 -23.26 3.24 -1.78
CA GLY A 22 -23.46 2.29 -0.68
C GLY A 22 -22.30 2.27 0.32
N PHE A 23 -21.06 2.37 -0.16
CA PHE A 23 -19.88 2.49 0.69
C PHE A 23 -19.88 3.77 1.52
N ASP A 24 -20.22 4.91 0.90
CA ASP A 24 -20.25 6.21 1.58
C ASP A 24 -21.34 6.25 2.66
N ALA A 25 -22.55 5.75 2.36
CA ALA A 25 -23.65 5.67 3.32
C ALA A 25 -23.31 4.76 4.51
N GLU A 26 -22.78 3.57 4.26
CA GLU A 26 -22.39 2.63 5.31
C GLU A 26 -21.22 3.18 6.17
N THR A 27 -20.24 3.84 5.53
CA THR A 27 -19.14 4.50 6.25
C THR A 27 -19.65 5.62 7.16
N ALA A 28 -20.61 6.42 6.70
CA ALA A 28 -21.22 7.46 7.51
C ALA A 28 -21.94 6.89 8.74
N THR A 29 -22.75 5.84 8.56
CA THR A 29 -23.43 5.13 9.66
C THR A 29 -22.43 4.61 10.69
N ARG A 30 -21.36 3.95 10.23
CA ARG A 30 -20.30 3.42 11.11
C ARG A 30 -19.56 4.52 11.86
N ALA A 31 -19.23 5.61 11.17
CA ALA A 31 -18.55 6.76 11.77
C ALA A 31 -19.43 7.43 12.84
N GLN A 32 -20.74 7.56 12.60
CA GLN A 32 -21.70 8.10 13.57
C GLN A 32 -21.81 7.19 14.80
N ALA A 33 -21.91 5.88 14.60
CA ALA A 33 -21.92 4.92 15.71
C ALA A 33 -20.64 5.00 16.55
N LEU A 34 -19.47 5.14 15.92
CA LEU A 34 -18.19 5.28 16.62
C LEU A 34 -18.07 6.63 17.36
N ALA A 35 -18.66 7.69 16.83
CA ALA A 35 -18.61 9.02 17.43
C ALA A 35 -19.41 9.11 18.73
N ALA A 36 -20.52 8.36 18.84
CA ALA A 36 -21.45 8.41 19.96
C ALA A 36 -20.81 8.10 21.34
N ASP A 37 -19.77 7.24 21.38
CA ASP A 37 -18.99 6.97 22.60
C ASP A 37 -17.48 6.96 22.30
N SER A 38 -16.98 8.10 21.82
CA SER A 38 -15.60 8.22 21.34
C SER A 38 -14.58 8.59 22.43
N SER A 39 -15.02 8.91 23.66
CA SER A 39 -14.15 9.48 24.70
C SER A 39 -13.00 8.54 25.09
N THR A 40 -13.33 7.27 25.34
CA THR A 40 -12.40 6.19 25.67
C THR A 40 -11.46 5.89 24.50
N LEU A 41 -11.99 5.82 23.27
CA LEU A 41 -11.23 5.62 22.05
C LEU A 41 -10.24 6.75 21.79
N MET A 42 -10.62 8.00 22.05
CA MET A 42 -9.74 9.15 21.90
C MET A 42 -8.62 9.15 22.95
N ALA A 43 -8.92 8.77 24.19
CA ALA A 43 -7.90 8.61 25.23
C ALA A 43 -6.88 7.52 24.86
N ALA A 44 -7.35 6.35 24.42
CA ALA A 44 -6.49 5.26 23.95
C ALA A 44 -5.65 5.67 22.73
N LYS A 45 -6.25 6.38 21.75
CA LYS A 45 -5.54 6.92 20.58
C LYS A 45 -4.42 7.87 20.98
N ARG A 46 -4.66 8.77 21.94
CA ARG A 46 -3.65 9.70 22.46
C ARG A 46 -2.52 8.95 23.17
N ALA A 47 -2.84 8.01 24.04
CA ALA A 47 -1.85 7.21 24.77
C ALA A 47 -0.96 6.41 23.80
N ARG A 48 -1.56 5.72 22.82
CA ARG A 48 -0.82 4.99 21.78
C ARG A 48 0.09 5.91 20.98
N ARG A 49 -0.42 7.07 20.54
CA ARG A 49 0.37 8.05 19.81
C ARG A 49 1.55 8.58 20.65
N ALA A 50 1.35 8.87 21.94
CA ALA A 50 2.42 9.32 22.82
C ALA A 50 3.51 8.24 22.99
N ALA A 51 3.12 6.98 23.15
CA ALA A 51 4.07 5.86 23.21
C ALA A 51 4.85 5.68 21.90
N ASP A 52 4.18 5.78 20.75
CA ASP A 52 4.82 5.69 19.44
C ASP A 52 5.78 6.85 19.18
N GLU A 53 5.38 8.09 19.47
CA GLU A 53 6.22 9.28 19.31
C GLU A 53 7.44 9.24 20.24
N ALA A 54 7.30 8.69 21.46
CA ALA A 54 8.41 8.46 22.37
C ALA A 54 9.41 7.42 21.84
N ARG A 55 8.93 6.39 21.13
CA ARG A 55 9.78 5.37 20.51
C ARG A 55 10.47 5.87 19.24
N LYS A 56 9.70 6.49 18.34
CA LYS A 56 10.22 7.11 17.12
C LYS A 56 9.23 8.17 16.61
N PRO A 57 9.60 9.45 16.61
CA PRO A 57 8.71 10.52 16.16
C PRO A 57 8.30 10.35 14.70
N LEU A 58 7.06 10.73 14.37
CA LEU A 58 6.57 10.72 12.98
C LEU A 58 7.44 11.56 12.04
N ALA A 59 8.01 12.65 12.56
CA ALA A 59 8.97 13.49 11.82
C ALA A 59 10.23 12.72 11.38
N GLN A 60 10.71 11.78 12.20
CA GLN A 60 11.87 10.96 11.86
C GLN A 60 11.52 9.96 10.75
N TYR A 61 10.37 9.28 10.84
CA TYR A 61 9.87 8.44 9.75
C TYR A 61 9.78 9.22 8.44
N ARG A 62 9.18 10.42 8.48
CA ARG A 62 9.10 11.31 7.32
C ARG A 62 10.48 11.66 6.75
N ALA A 63 11.45 12.01 7.59
CA ALA A 63 12.79 12.38 7.13
C ALA A 63 13.48 11.20 6.42
N GLU A 64 13.38 9.99 6.98
CA GLU A 64 13.97 8.78 6.38
C GLU A 64 13.31 8.41 5.05
N GLU A 65 11.98 8.48 4.96
CA GLU A 65 11.22 8.23 3.73
C GLU A 65 11.56 9.26 2.65
N LEU A 66 11.62 10.55 3.00
CA LEU A 66 11.98 11.61 2.07
C LEU A 66 13.44 11.51 1.62
N ALA A 67 14.36 11.05 2.47
CA ALA A 67 15.73 10.79 2.06
C ALA A 67 15.80 9.66 1.01
N ARG A 68 14.95 8.63 1.12
CA ARG A 68 14.82 7.58 0.08
C ARG A 68 14.20 8.15 -1.20
N MET A 69 13.14 8.93 -1.09
CA MET A 69 12.51 9.59 -2.25
C MET A 69 13.46 10.52 -2.97
N LYS A 70 14.28 11.29 -2.25
CA LYS A 70 15.29 12.18 -2.85
C LYS A 70 16.27 11.41 -3.74
N ARG A 71 16.66 10.18 -3.36
CA ARG A 71 17.50 9.31 -4.21
C ARG A 71 16.75 8.84 -5.45
N ASN A 72 15.47 8.52 -5.35
CA ASN A 72 14.66 8.12 -6.52
C ASN A 72 14.45 9.28 -7.51
N PHE A 73 14.39 10.52 -7.03
CA PHE A 73 14.13 11.70 -7.85
C PHE A 73 15.39 12.39 -8.37
N TYR A 74 16.49 12.34 -7.64
CA TYR A 74 17.70 13.12 -7.95
C TYR A 74 18.97 12.27 -7.92
N GLY A 75 18.86 10.96 -7.68
CA GLY A 75 19.97 10.05 -7.74
C GLY A 75 20.38 9.75 -9.18
N PHE A 76 21.46 8.98 -9.32
CA PHE A 76 21.97 8.56 -10.61
C PHE A 76 21.05 7.57 -11.34
N ASP A 77 20.27 6.77 -10.61
CA ASP A 77 19.33 5.81 -11.21
C ASP A 77 18.09 6.52 -11.77
N PRO A 78 17.89 6.54 -13.10
CA PRO A 78 16.75 7.22 -13.72
C PRO A 78 15.48 6.36 -13.73
N SER A 79 15.45 5.19 -13.07
CA SER A 79 14.36 4.21 -13.12
C SER A 79 12.98 4.82 -12.88
N TYR A 80 12.84 5.71 -11.89
CA TYR A 80 11.59 6.42 -11.62
C TYR A 80 11.16 7.30 -12.80
N HIS A 81 12.07 8.11 -13.36
CA HIS A 81 11.75 9.01 -14.47
C HIS A 81 11.37 8.26 -15.74
N VAL A 82 12.07 7.17 -16.04
CA VAL A 82 11.76 6.28 -17.18
C VAL A 82 10.40 5.60 -16.98
N ALA A 83 10.09 5.12 -15.77
CA ALA A 83 8.79 4.54 -15.47
C ALA A 83 7.66 5.58 -15.60
N ARG A 84 7.86 6.79 -15.06
CA ARG A 84 6.91 7.91 -15.19
C ARG A 84 6.66 8.27 -16.64
N TYR A 85 7.72 8.44 -17.44
CA TYR A 85 7.60 8.74 -18.87
C TYR A 85 6.77 7.68 -19.59
N ASN A 86 7.13 6.41 -19.42
CA ASN A 86 6.42 5.29 -20.05
C ASN A 86 4.94 5.24 -19.66
N PHE A 87 4.62 5.53 -18.40
CA PHE A 87 3.25 5.56 -17.91
C PHE A 87 2.45 6.72 -18.51
N VAL A 88 2.98 7.95 -18.46
CA VAL A 88 2.31 9.17 -18.93
C VAL A 88 2.04 9.11 -20.42
N TYR A 89 3.03 8.70 -21.21
CA TYR A 89 2.91 8.59 -22.67
C TYR A 89 2.35 7.25 -23.14
N LYS A 90 1.91 6.38 -22.22
CA LYS A 90 1.33 5.06 -22.52
C LYS A 90 2.18 4.23 -23.49
N ILE A 91 3.50 4.26 -23.30
CA ILE A 91 4.44 3.61 -24.20
C ILE A 91 4.20 2.10 -24.21
N CYS A 92 3.91 1.55 -25.39
CA CYS A 92 3.71 0.12 -25.59
C CYS A 92 4.98 -0.65 -25.22
N LYS A 93 4.81 -1.75 -24.47
CA LYS A 93 5.91 -2.67 -24.16
C LYS A 93 6.08 -3.65 -25.32
N SER A 94 7.33 -3.89 -25.72
CA SER A 94 7.67 -4.87 -26.77
C SER A 94 7.43 -6.33 -26.34
N ARG A 95 7.28 -6.58 -25.03
CA ARG A 95 7.03 -7.91 -24.47
C ARG A 95 6.26 -7.82 -23.15
N THR A 96 5.44 -8.83 -22.88
CA THR A 96 4.81 -9.02 -21.58
C THR A 96 5.88 -9.31 -20.52
N PRO A 97 5.92 -8.54 -19.40
CA PRO A 97 6.87 -8.74 -18.33
C PRO A 97 6.62 -10.07 -17.59
N VAL A 98 7.68 -10.62 -16.97
CA VAL A 98 7.63 -11.90 -16.25
C VAL A 98 6.69 -11.89 -15.04
N THR A 99 6.40 -10.71 -14.49
CA THR A 99 5.43 -10.51 -13.40
C THR A 99 4.00 -10.88 -13.81
N LEU A 100 3.69 -10.80 -15.10
CA LEU A 100 2.41 -11.23 -15.68
C LEU A 100 2.54 -12.59 -16.38
N ALA A 101 3.56 -12.74 -17.23
CA ALA A 101 3.82 -13.96 -17.98
C ALA A 101 4.74 -14.92 -17.19
N ARG A 102 4.19 -15.55 -16.13
CA ARG A 102 4.96 -16.44 -15.23
C ARG A 102 5.66 -17.59 -15.95
N HIS A 103 5.10 -18.10 -17.05
CA HIS A 103 5.72 -19.13 -17.89
C HIS A 103 7.06 -18.70 -18.51
N ARG A 104 7.38 -17.40 -18.52
CA ARG A 104 8.66 -16.85 -19.00
C ARG A 104 9.69 -16.65 -17.88
N ASP A 105 9.33 -16.94 -16.62
CA ASP A 105 10.26 -16.85 -15.50
C ASP A 105 11.19 -18.08 -15.50
N LYS A 106 12.46 -17.84 -15.83
CA LYS A 106 13.49 -18.87 -15.87
C LYS A 106 13.71 -19.56 -14.51
N ARG A 107 13.41 -18.88 -13.40
CA ARG A 107 13.54 -19.45 -12.04
C ARG A 107 12.54 -20.59 -11.84
N LEU A 108 11.30 -20.43 -12.31
CA LEU A 108 10.27 -21.47 -12.20
C LEU A 108 10.61 -22.70 -13.07
N CYS A 109 11.22 -22.48 -14.24
CA CYS A 109 11.66 -23.54 -15.15
C CYS A 109 12.92 -24.29 -14.65
N GLN A 110 13.70 -23.71 -13.72
CA GLN A 110 14.84 -24.38 -13.09
C GLN A 110 14.41 -25.24 -11.90
N THR A 111 13.47 -24.74 -11.07
CA THR A 111 12.93 -25.53 -9.95
C THR A 111 12.26 -26.83 -10.40
N GLN A 112 11.59 -26.84 -11.55
CA GLN A 112 10.97 -28.05 -12.11
C GLN A 112 11.98 -29.09 -12.61
N ARG A 113 13.20 -28.69 -12.98
CA ARG A 113 14.25 -29.62 -13.47
C ARG A 113 15.09 -30.24 -12.36
N ASN A 114 15.20 -29.55 -11.21
CA ASN A 114 15.96 -30.06 -10.06
C ASN A 114 15.11 -30.93 -9.12
N ALA A 115 13.81 -31.07 -9.39
CA ALA A 115 12.87 -31.90 -8.63
C ALA A 115 12.46 -33.19 -9.38
N SER A 116 13.22 -33.55 -10.43
CA SER A 116 13.05 -34.77 -11.24
C SER A 116 14.31 -35.61 -11.21
#